data_AF-A0A4T2H2J7-F1
#
_entry.id   AF-A0A4T2H2J7-F1
#
_cell.length_a   1.000
_cell.length_b   1.000
_cell.length_c   1.000
_cell.angle_alpha   90.00
_cell.angle_beta   90.00
_cell.angle_gamma   90.00
#
_symmetry.space_group_name_H-M   'P 1'
#
loop_
_entity.id
_entity.type
_entity.pdbx_description
1 polymer ?
#
loop_
_entity_poly.entity_id
_entity_poly.type
_entity_poly.pdbx_seq_one_letter_code
_entity_poly.pdbx_strand_id
1 'polypeptide(L)'
;MLTQAEFIANTKTLAKTCPIHGIPLMQLDRVVKIAGEDKPRKPSPFCPKCAQEQIDKQEQEEVEKHLNASIYQKTYNVLMRDSTIPEDLKAASFDNFIIETPEEKQLLDFVKTQTQKYLGGMNGNTLLTGTTGVGKTHLAISLAKELNEAYRAKGEPKSVLFINLTEILREIRESFKFTSKEGYYSRMLKEVDYLILDDLGVKLGNASGQSKSAWEEEFIFDVLSHRNNTIITTNLSNNEIANLYSERVASRVRTGLEGNYFKVFSIKDKRYSINQLKSKVQ
;
A
#
# COMPACT_ATOMS: atom_id res chain seq x y z
N MET A 1 -5.95 -27.90 31.29
CA MET A 1 -5.52 -28.81 30.20
C MET A 1 -4.85 -30.00 30.85
N LEU A 2 -5.12 -31.22 30.39
CA LEU A 2 -4.39 -32.41 30.84
C LEU A 2 -2.96 -32.34 30.28
N THR A 3 -1.98 -32.78 31.05
CA THR A 3 -0.62 -32.95 30.54
C THR A 3 -0.59 -34.11 29.54
N GLN A 4 0.36 -34.09 28.60
CA GLN A 4 0.51 -35.16 27.59
C GLN A 4 0.68 -36.55 28.25
N ALA A 5 1.30 -36.60 29.43
CA ALA A 5 1.49 -37.79 30.25
C ALA A 5 0.16 -38.34 30.84
N GLU A 6 -0.72 -37.48 31.33
CA GLU A 6 -2.04 -37.87 31.87
C GLU A 6 -2.99 -38.36 30.77
N PHE A 7 -2.85 -37.84 29.55
CA PHE A 7 -3.62 -38.31 28.39
C PHE A 7 -3.21 -39.73 28.00
N ILE A 8 -1.91 -40.02 27.92
CA ILE A 8 -1.39 -41.35 27.59
C ILE A 8 -1.78 -42.38 28.67
N ALA A 9 -1.68 -42.01 29.96
CA ALA A 9 -2.02 -42.90 31.06
C ALA A 9 -3.51 -43.27 31.14
N ASN A 10 -4.41 -42.45 30.60
CA ASN A 10 -5.87 -42.64 30.66
C ASN A 10 -6.48 -43.03 29.31
N THR A 11 -5.69 -43.54 28.37
CA THR A 11 -6.17 -43.96 27.05
C THR A 11 -6.03 -45.46 26.86
N LYS A 12 -7.11 -46.11 26.43
CA LYS A 12 -7.16 -47.55 26.12
C LYS A 12 -7.10 -47.79 24.62
N THR A 13 -6.35 -48.80 24.21
CA THR A 13 -6.32 -49.30 22.84
C THR A 13 -7.44 -50.32 22.63
N LEU A 14 -8.19 -50.19 21.55
CA LEU A 14 -9.31 -51.06 21.19
C LEU A 14 -8.89 -52.07 20.11
N ALA A 15 -9.54 -53.23 20.08
CA ALA A 15 -9.31 -54.23 19.02
C ALA A 15 -9.76 -53.76 17.63
N LYS A 16 -10.69 -52.81 17.57
CA LYS A 16 -11.15 -52.21 16.30
C LYS A 16 -10.04 -51.32 15.72
N THR A 17 -9.76 -51.48 14.44
CA THR A 17 -8.75 -50.71 13.71
C THR A 17 -9.36 -49.54 12.94
N CYS A 18 -8.55 -48.52 12.67
CA CYS A 18 -8.91 -47.39 11.82
C CYS A 18 -8.99 -47.84 10.35
N PRO A 19 -10.06 -47.48 9.61
CA PRO A 19 -10.21 -47.84 8.20
C PRO A 19 -9.22 -47.13 7.26
N ILE A 20 -8.62 -46.01 7.69
CA ILE A 20 -7.67 -45.22 6.89
C ILE A 20 -6.24 -45.72 7.11
N HIS A 21 -5.83 -45.90 8.38
CA HIS A 21 -4.44 -46.18 8.74
C HIS A 21 -4.17 -47.61 9.18
N GLY A 22 -5.19 -48.46 9.34
CA GLY A 22 -5.06 -49.86 9.78
C GLY A 22 -4.59 -50.06 11.23
N ILE A 23 -4.40 -48.99 12.01
CA ILE A 23 -3.93 -49.07 13.40
C ILE A 23 -5.10 -49.19 14.40
N PRO A 24 -4.89 -49.81 15.58
CA PRO A 24 -5.89 -49.85 16.64
C PRO A 24 -6.42 -48.47 17.04
N LEU A 25 -7.73 -48.35 17.24
CA LEU A 25 -8.36 -47.13 17.74
C LEU A 25 -8.05 -46.93 19.22
N MET A 26 -7.92 -45.68 19.63
CA MET A 26 -7.69 -45.28 21.02
C MET A 26 -8.95 -44.63 21.59
N GLN A 27 -9.25 -44.87 22.85
CA GLN A 27 -10.39 -44.25 23.53
C GLN A 27 -9.96 -43.81 24.93
N LEU A 28 -10.27 -42.56 25.28
CA LEU A 28 -10.13 -42.09 26.65
C LEU A 28 -11.01 -42.92 27.59
N ASP A 29 -10.39 -43.58 28.57
CA ASP A 29 -11.10 -44.39 29.55
C ASP A 29 -11.62 -43.56 30.72
N ARG A 30 -12.20 -42.41 30.41
CA ARG A 30 -12.78 -41.49 31.38
C ARG A 30 -14.08 -40.91 30.83
N VAL A 31 -15.04 -40.75 31.73
CA VAL A 31 -16.27 -40.02 31.45
C VAL A 31 -15.97 -38.53 31.53
N VAL A 32 -16.23 -37.80 30.45
CA VAL A 32 -16.04 -36.34 30.38
C VAL A 32 -17.35 -35.67 29.98
N LYS A 33 -17.55 -34.43 30.44
CA LYS A 33 -18.64 -33.59 29.95
C LYS A 33 -18.19 -32.94 28.64
N ILE A 34 -18.85 -33.29 27.53
CA ILE A 34 -18.54 -32.75 26.21
C ILE A 34 -19.29 -31.42 26.04
N ALA A 35 -18.63 -30.42 25.44
CA ALA A 35 -19.25 -29.12 25.19
C ALA A 35 -20.50 -29.31 24.31
N GLY A 36 -21.66 -28.82 24.78
CA GLY A 36 -22.94 -28.97 24.08
C GLY A 36 -23.76 -30.21 24.45
N GLU A 37 -23.30 -31.07 25.36
CA GLU A 37 -24.06 -32.23 25.85
C GLU A 37 -24.41 -32.11 27.35
N ASP A 38 -25.67 -32.44 27.71
CA ASP A 38 -26.16 -32.35 29.09
C ASP A 38 -25.61 -33.47 30.00
N LYS A 39 -25.29 -34.63 29.42
CA LYS A 39 -24.86 -35.82 30.17
C LYS A 39 -23.38 -36.15 29.89
N PRO A 40 -22.56 -36.36 30.93
CA PRO A 40 -21.19 -36.84 30.75
C PRO A 40 -21.16 -38.22 30.09
N ARG A 41 -20.28 -38.43 29.12
CA ARG A 41 -20.09 -39.74 28.45
C ARG A 41 -18.62 -40.04 28.21
N LYS A 42 -18.31 -41.31 27.87
CA LYS A 42 -16.98 -41.65 27.34
C LYS A 42 -16.85 -41.09 25.91
N PRO A 43 -15.74 -40.41 25.58
CA PRO A 43 -15.48 -39.95 24.22
C PRO A 43 -15.50 -41.10 23.22
N SER A 44 -15.88 -40.82 21.98
CA SER A 44 -15.82 -41.81 20.91
C SER A 44 -14.37 -42.22 20.65
N PRO A 45 -14.11 -43.47 20.23
CA PRO A 45 -12.76 -43.89 19.85
C PRO A 45 -12.22 -43.07 18.67
N PHE A 46 -10.94 -42.74 18.71
CA PHE A 46 -10.25 -41.96 17.68
C PHE A 46 -8.99 -42.70 17.20
N CYS A 47 -8.55 -42.38 15.99
CA CYS A 47 -7.27 -42.85 15.48
C CYS A 47 -6.19 -41.79 15.76
N PRO A 48 -5.07 -42.13 16.43
CA PRO A 48 -4.04 -41.13 16.75
C PRO A 48 -3.36 -40.55 15.50
N LYS A 49 -3.22 -41.33 14.42
CA LYS A 49 -2.71 -40.83 13.13
C LYS A 49 -3.68 -39.86 12.45
N CYS A 50 -4.96 -40.22 12.35
CA CYS A 50 -5.98 -39.28 11.85
C CYS A 50 -6.03 -37.98 12.66
N ALA A 51 -5.92 -38.08 13.98
CA ALA A 51 -5.92 -36.91 14.86
C ALA A 51 -4.68 -36.03 14.63
N GLN A 52 -3.50 -36.63 14.49
CA GLN A 52 -2.27 -35.89 14.17
C GLN A 52 -2.37 -35.21 12.80
N GLU A 53 -2.82 -35.92 11.76
CA GLU A 53 -3.01 -35.35 10.42
C GLU A 53 -4.00 -34.18 10.41
N GLN A 54 -5.06 -34.24 11.22
CA GLN A 54 -6.00 -33.14 11.38
C GLN A 54 -5.37 -31.93 12.08
N ILE A 55 -4.58 -32.16 13.14
CA ILE A 55 -3.84 -31.11 13.83
C ILE A 55 -2.84 -30.46 12.87
N ASP A 56 -2.02 -31.26 12.18
CA ASP A 56 -1.02 -30.77 11.22
C ASP A 56 -1.68 -29.95 10.11
N LYS A 57 -2.82 -30.41 9.59
CA LYS A 57 -3.60 -29.68 8.58
C LYS A 57 -4.13 -28.36 9.11
N GLN A 58 -4.71 -28.34 10.31
CA GLN A 58 -5.22 -27.11 10.93
C GLN A 58 -4.09 -26.11 11.22
N GLU A 59 -2.94 -26.59 11.68
CA GLU A 59 -1.75 -25.76 11.90
C GLU A 59 -1.25 -25.14 10.59
N GLN A 60 -1.20 -25.93 9.51
CA GLN A 60 -0.85 -25.45 8.17
C GLN A 60 -1.83 -24.39 7.66
N GLU A 61 -3.14 -24.61 7.80
CA GLU A 61 -4.18 -23.67 7.37
C GLU A 61 -4.10 -22.34 8.14
N GLU A 62 -3.87 -22.37 9.45
CA GLU A 62 -3.71 -21.14 10.24
C GLU A 62 -2.41 -20.41 9.91
N VAL A 63 -1.30 -21.13 9.69
CA VAL A 63 -0.04 -20.51 9.23
C VAL A 63 -0.22 -19.83 7.87
N GLU A 64 -0.88 -20.49 6.91
CA GLU A 64 -1.15 -19.94 5.59
C GLU A 64 -2.02 -18.68 5.69
N LYS A 65 -3.09 -18.72 6.48
CA LYS A 65 -3.97 -17.58 6.74
C LYS A 65 -3.22 -16.40 7.36
N HIS A 66 -2.36 -16.66 8.34
CA HIS A 66 -1.52 -15.62 8.95
C HIS A 66 -0.52 -15.03 7.94
N LEU A 67 0.10 -15.86 7.10
CA LEU A 67 1.01 -15.40 6.06
C LEU A 67 0.28 -14.54 5.03
N ASN A 68 -0.87 -14.99 4.56
CA ASN A 68 -1.73 -14.23 3.63
C ASN A 68 -2.15 -12.89 4.24
N ALA A 69 -2.60 -12.87 5.50
CA ALA A 69 -2.92 -11.62 6.17
C ALA A 69 -1.71 -10.67 6.26
N SER A 70 -0.52 -11.19 6.55
CA SER A 70 0.73 -10.41 6.59
C SER A 70 1.07 -9.82 5.22
N ILE A 71 0.94 -10.61 4.15
CA ILE A 71 1.16 -10.16 2.77
C ILE A 71 0.24 -9.00 2.43
N TYR A 72 -1.07 -9.13 2.68
CA TYR A 72 -2.04 -8.07 2.40
C TYR A 72 -1.74 -6.80 3.19
N GLN A 73 -1.36 -6.92 4.46
CA GLN A 73 -1.02 -5.78 5.33
C GLN A 73 0.24 -5.03 4.88
N LYS A 74 1.22 -5.73 4.29
CA LYS A 74 2.47 -5.14 3.80
C LYS A 74 2.38 -4.65 2.36
N THR A 75 1.36 -5.07 1.60
CA THR A 75 1.23 -4.76 0.17
C THR A 75 -0.08 -4.06 -0.14
N TYR A 76 -1.13 -4.82 -0.45
CA TYR A 76 -2.38 -4.29 -1.00
C TYR A 76 -3.11 -3.28 -0.11
N ASN A 77 -2.95 -3.39 1.21
CA ASN A 77 -3.61 -2.49 2.16
C ASN A 77 -2.86 -1.17 2.36
N VAL A 78 -1.58 -1.09 1.99
CA VAL A 78 -0.74 0.10 2.18
C VAL A 78 -1.37 1.33 1.53
N LEU A 79 -1.91 1.18 0.31
CA LEU A 79 -2.50 2.30 -0.43
C LEU A 79 -3.63 2.98 0.34
N MET A 80 -4.55 2.23 0.93
CA MET A 80 -5.70 2.82 1.63
C MET A 80 -5.42 3.12 3.10
N ARG A 81 -4.44 2.44 3.71
CA ARG A 81 -4.11 2.58 5.14
C ARG A 81 -3.14 3.72 5.41
N ASP A 82 -2.08 3.85 4.59
CA ASP A 82 -0.91 4.68 4.91
C ASP A 82 -0.79 5.92 4.00
N SER A 83 -1.54 5.98 2.89
CA SER A 83 -1.47 7.10 1.95
C SER A 83 -2.18 8.35 2.46
N THR A 84 -1.67 9.52 2.10
CA THR A 84 -2.33 10.82 2.36
C THR A 84 -3.29 11.19 1.23
N ILE A 85 -4.23 10.30 0.92
CA ILE A 85 -5.27 10.54 -0.11
C ILE A 85 -6.33 11.49 0.46
N PRO A 86 -6.57 12.66 -0.18
CA PRO A 86 -7.64 13.57 0.23
C PRO A 86 -9.03 12.90 0.18
N GLU A 87 -9.91 13.24 1.11
CA GLU A 87 -11.25 12.64 1.23
C GLU A 87 -12.07 12.77 -0.05
N ASP A 88 -11.99 13.93 -0.71
CA ASP A 88 -12.69 14.24 -1.97
C ASP A 88 -12.14 13.46 -3.18
N LEU A 89 -10.92 12.93 -3.09
CA LEU A 89 -10.28 12.13 -4.14
C LEU A 89 -10.25 10.62 -3.81
N LYS A 90 -10.84 10.19 -2.70
CA LYS A 90 -10.98 8.75 -2.39
C LYS A 90 -11.76 7.98 -3.45
N ALA A 91 -12.66 8.62 -4.18
CA ALA A 91 -13.40 7.98 -5.28
C ALA A 91 -12.66 8.07 -6.63
N ALA A 92 -11.55 8.80 -6.74
CA ALA A 92 -10.87 9.05 -8.02
C ALA A 92 -10.49 7.74 -8.73
N SER A 93 -10.86 7.63 -10.00
CA SER A 93 -10.50 6.56 -10.93
C SER A 93 -10.32 7.14 -12.34
N PHE A 94 -9.81 6.32 -13.26
CA PHE A 94 -9.74 6.73 -14.66
C PHE A 94 -11.13 6.96 -15.29
N ASP A 95 -12.16 6.29 -14.79
CA ASP A 95 -13.52 6.33 -15.35
C ASP A 95 -14.29 7.60 -14.97
N ASN A 96 -14.00 8.16 -13.78
CA ASN A 96 -14.64 9.39 -13.32
C ASN A 96 -13.77 10.65 -13.52
N PHE A 97 -12.71 10.54 -14.32
CA PHE A 97 -11.94 11.69 -14.75
C PHE A 97 -12.68 12.46 -15.87
N ILE A 98 -13.07 13.70 -15.60
CA ILE A 98 -13.86 14.51 -16.54
C ILE A 98 -12.93 15.16 -17.58
N ILE A 99 -13.12 14.79 -18.84
CA ILE A 99 -12.39 15.32 -20.00
C ILE A 99 -13.22 16.44 -20.65
N GLU A 100 -12.67 17.64 -20.69
CA GLU A 100 -13.25 18.81 -21.36
C GLU A 100 -12.32 19.37 -22.44
N THR A 101 -11.01 19.13 -22.34
CA THR A 101 -10.03 19.61 -23.33
C THR A 101 -9.21 18.47 -23.95
N PRO A 102 -8.65 18.67 -25.16
CA PRO A 102 -7.74 17.72 -25.77
C PRO A 102 -6.51 17.39 -24.90
N GLU A 103 -6.00 18.37 -24.16
CA GLU A 103 -4.85 18.21 -23.26
C GLU A 103 -5.17 17.29 -22.08
N GLU A 104 -6.39 17.33 -21.56
CA GLU A 104 -6.84 16.43 -20.48
C GLU A 104 -6.97 15.00 -20.98
N LYS A 105 -7.45 14.83 -22.21
CA LYS A 105 -7.46 13.52 -22.87
C LYS A 105 -6.04 13.00 -23.02
N GLN A 106 -5.12 13.82 -23.51
CA GLN A 106 -3.71 13.45 -23.65
C GLN A 106 -3.07 13.10 -22.31
N LEU A 107 -3.40 13.84 -21.24
CA LEU A 107 -2.93 13.54 -19.89
C LEU A 107 -3.47 12.19 -19.40
N LEU A 108 -4.77 11.92 -19.56
CA LEU A 108 -5.37 10.63 -19.21
C LEU A 108 -4.71 9.49 -19.99
N ASP A 109 -4.59 9.62 -21.31
CA ASP A 109 -4.00 8.62 -22.19
C ASP A 109 -2.54 8.36 -21.83
N PHE A 110 -1.78 9.42 -21.52
CA PHE A 110 -0.42 9.32 -21.02
C PHE A 110 -0.37 8.53 -19.71
N VAL A 111 -1.18 8.89 -18.71
CA VAL A 111 -1.16 8.22 -17.40
C VAL A 111 -1.58 6.75 -17.54
N LYS A 112 -2.61 6.43 -18.33
CA LYS A 112 -2.97 5.03 -18.64
C LYS A 112 -1.82 4.27 -19.29
N THR A 113 -1.13 4.88 -20.24
CA THR A 113 0.06 4.28 -20.88
C THR A 113 1.17 4.01 -19.86
N GLN A 114 1.42 4.96 -18.95
CA GLN A 114 2.42 4.78 -17.89
C GLN A 114 2.02 3.67 -16.91
N THR A 115 0.74 3.57 -16.55
CA THR A 115 0.23 2.44 -15.74
C THR A 115 0.55 1.10 -16.41
N GLN A 116 0.27 0.96 -17.70
CA GLN A 116 0.57 -0.28 -18.43
C GLN A 116 2.07 -0.56 -18.52
N LYS A 117 2.90 0.47 -18.70
CA LYS A 117 4.37 0.31 -18.66
C LYS A 117 4.85 -0.19 -17.29
N TYR A 118 4.35 0.37 -16.19
CA TYR A 118 4.70 -0.11 -14.84
C TYR A 118 4.23 -1.55 -14.60
N LEU A 119 3.01 -1.90 -15.04
CA LEU A 119 2.51 -3.28 -14.98
C LEU A 119 3.30 -4.26 -15.87
N GLY A 120 3.98 -3.74 -16.89
CA GLY A 120 4.93 -4.46 -17.74
C GLY A 120 6.36 -4.50 -17.21
N GLY A 121 6.62 -3.98 -16.01
CA GLY A 121 7.93 -4.00 -15.37
C GLY A 121 8.88 -2.87 -15.75
N MET A 122 8.35 -1.74 -16.27
CA MET A 122 9.16 -0.55 -16.51
C MET A 122 9.88 -0.11 -15.24
N ASN A 123 11.15 0.28 -15.40
CA ASN A 123 11.89 1.03 -14.40
C ASN A 123 12.07 2.49 -14.83
N GLY A 124 11.93 3.41 -13.89
CA GLY A 124 12.08 4.84 -14.10
C GLY A 124 10.97 5.66 -13.46
N ASN A 125 11.26 6.94 -13.28
CA ASN A 125 10.26 7.87 -12.77
C ASN A 125 9.26 8.25 -13.85
N THR A 126 8.07 8.67 -13.41
CA THR A 126 7.11 9.39 -14.25
C THR A 126 6.90 10.78 -13.66
N LEU A 127 6.98 11.83 -14.46
CA LEU A 127 6.80 13.20 -14.00
C LEU A 127 5.61 13.87 -14.72
N LEU A 128 4.63 14.30 -13.92
CA LEU A 128 3.48 15.10 -14.34
C LEU A 128 3.65 16.54 -13.85
N THR A 129 3.85 17.47 -14.77
CA THR A 129 3.93 18.90 -14.45
C THR A 129 2.79 19.69 -15.10
N GLY A 130 2.34 20.76 -14.45
CA GLY A 130 1.29 21.63 -14.97
C GLY A 130 0.70 22.51 -13.89
N THR A 131 -0.18 23.45 -14.25
CA THR A 131 -0.86 24.31 -13.27
C THR A 131 -1.72 23.50 -12.29
N THR A 132 -2.10 24.12 -11.18
CA THR A 132 -3.01 23.49 -10.21
C THR A 132 -4.42 23.38 -10.80
N GLY A 133 -5.18 22.36 -10.39
CA GLY A 133 -6.57 22.17 -10.83
C GLY A 133 -6.75 21.46 -12.17
N VAL A 134 -5.68 20.92 -12.75
CA VAL A 134 -5.70 20.19 -14.04
C VAL A 134 -5.84 18.68 -13.90
N GLY A 135 -6.05 18.19 -12.68
CA GLY A 135 -6.34 16.78 -12.42
C GLY A 135 -5.14 15.84 -12.27
N LYS A 136 -3.91 16.36 -12.15
CA LYS A 136 -2.69 15.53 -11.93
C LYS A 136 -2.84 14.60 -10.73
N THR A 137 -3.25 15.14 -9.58
CA THR A 137 -3.45 14.38 -8.34
C THR A 137 -4.53 13.30 -8.51
N HIS A 138 -5.66 13.64 -9.14
CA HIS A 138 -6.73 12.68 -9.44
C HIS A 138 -6.20 11.50 -10.25
N LEU A 139 -5.46 11.77 -11.33
CA LEU A 139 -4.92 10.74 -12.20
C LEU A 139 -3.78 9.96 -11.55
N ALA A 140 -2.98 10.59 -10.70
CA ALA A 140 -1.93 9.92 -9.93
C ALA A 140 -2.53 8.92 -8.92
N ILE A 141 -3.62 9.30 -8.23
CA ILE A 141 -4.39 8.40 -7.36
C ILE A 141 -5.05 7.28 -8.17
N SER A 142 -5.60 7.61 -9.35
CA SER A 142 -6.22 6.63 -10.25
C SER A 142 -5.21 5.58 -10.71
N LEU A 143 -4.00 6.01 -11.10
CA LEU A 143 -2.87 5.14 -11.42
C LEU A 143 -2.49 4.27 -10.22
N ALA A 144 -2.40 4.85 -9.02
CA ALA A 144 -2.03 4.10 -7.81
C ALA A 144 -3.02 2.95 -7.52
N LYS A 145 -4.32 3.22 -7.66
CA LYS A 145 -5.37 2.22 -7.49
C LYS A 145 -5.32 1.14 -8.56
N GLU A 146 -5.16 1.53 -9.83
CA GLU A 146 -5.07 0.58 -10.93
C GLU A 146 -3.86 -0.36 -10.75
N LEU A 147 -2.70 0.17 -10.33
CA LEU A 147 -1.54 -0.67 -10.00
C LEU A 147 -1.87 -1.65 -8.86
N ASN A 148 -2.45 -1.15 -7.76
CA ASN A 148 -2.75 -1.96 -6.58
C ASN A 148 -3.73 -3.11 -6.90
N GLU A 149 -4.78 -2.81 -7.67
CA GLU A 149 -5.79 -3.81 -8.08
C GLU A 149 -5.25 -4.79 -9.13
N ALA A 150 -4.48 -4.32 -10.10
CA ALA A 150 -3.89 -5.19 -11.12
C ALA A 150 -2.87 -6.18 -10.51
N TYR A 151 -2.01 -5.72 -9.59
CA TYR A 151 -1.08 -6.60 -8.88
C TYR A 151 -1.81 -7.60 -7.97
N ARG A 152 -2.88 -7.15 -7.29
CA ARG A 152 -3.77 -8.04 -6.52
C ARG A 152 -4.38 -9.13 -7.39
N ALA A 153 -4.92 -8.77 -8.55
CA ALA A 153 -5.55 -9.72 -9.47
C ALA A 153 -4.55 -10.74 -10.04
N LYS A 154 -3.29 -10.34 -10.26
CA LYS A 154 -2.21 -11.24 -10.69
C LYS A 154 -1.67 -12.14 -9.59
N GLY A 155 -2.01 -11.90 -8.32
CA GLY A 155 -1.41 -12.59 -7.18
C GLY A 155 0.06 -12.23 -6.97
N GLU A 156 0.49 -11.06 -7.45
CA GLU A 156 1.85 -10.55 -7.35
C GLU A 156 1.87 -9.42 -6.31
N PRO A 157 2.17 -9.70 -5.03
CA PRO A 157 2.00 -8.74 -3.96
C PRO A 157 2.98 -7.57 -4.10
N LYS A 158 2.42 -6.39 -4.38
CA LYS A 158 3.15 -5.12 -4.52
C LYS A 158 2.49 -4.04 -3.66
N SER A 159 3.32 -3.26 -2.98
CA SER A 159 2.90 -2.12 -2.18
C SER A 159 2.84 -0.85 -3.03
N VAL A 160 1.74 -0.12 -2.94
CA VAL A 160 1.55 1.17 -3.61
C VAL A 160 1.24 2.21 -2.54
N LEU A 161 1.95 3.34 -2.57
CA LEU A 161 1.80 4.40 -1.57
C LEU A 161 1.66 5.75 -2.27
N PHE A 162 0.62 6.49 -1.90
CA PHE A 162 0.39 7.86 -2.37
C PHE A 162 0.65 8.86 -1.26
N ILE A 163 1.49 9.87 -1.52
CA ILE A 163 1.92 10.83 -0.51
C ILE A 163 1.87 12.25 -1.07
N ASN A 164 1.08 13.11 -0.45
CA ASN A 164 1.30 14.55 -0.47
C ASN A 164 2.58 14.87 0.32
N LEU A 165 3.64 15.27 -0.39
CA LEU A 165 4.95 15.48 0.23
C LEU A 165 4.94 16.62 1.25
N THR A 166 4.17 17.69 0.97
CA THR A 166 4.06 18.86 1.87
C THR A 166 3.53 18.47 3.25
N GLU A 167 2.52 17.60 3.26
CA GLU A 167 1.90 17.12 4.49
C GLU A 167 2.88 16.30 5.32
N ILE A 168 3.59 15.35 4.71
CA ILE A 168 4.57 14.51 5.39
C ILE A 168 5.75 15.32 5.94
N LEU A 169 6.29 16.25 5.15
CA LEU A 169 7.37 17.13 5.62
C LEU A 169 6.93 17.99 6.81
N ARG A 170 5.67 18.47 6.81
CA ARG A 170 5.09 19.19 7.95
C ARG A 170 4.97 18.28 9.17
N GLU A 171 4.44 17.07 9.03
CA GLU A 171 4.29 16.12 10.15
C GLU A 171 5.63 15.72 10.76
N ILE A 172 6.65 15.48 9.92
CA ILE A 172 8.01 15.21 10.40
C ILE A 172 8.53 16.40 11.19
N ARG A 173 8.40 17.61 10.65
CA ARG A 173 8.88 18.84 11.30
C ARG A 173 8.19 19.06 12.65
N GLU A 174 6.89 18.84 12.74
CA GLU A 174 6.14 18.97 13.99
C GLU A 174 6.59 17.93 15.03
N SER A 175 6.99 16.74 14.59
CA SER A 175 7.46 15.66 15.47
C SER A 175 8.84 15.92 16.11
N PHE A 176 9.66 16.82 15.57
CA PHE A 176 10.99 17.14 16.11
C PHE A 176 10.99 17.72 17.52
N LYS A 177 9.85 18.26 17.98
CA LYS A 177 9.69 18.74 19.36
C LYS A 177 9.49 17.62 20.38
N PHE A 178 9.21 16.40 19.92
CA PHE A 178 8.89 15.24 20.74
C PHE A 178 9.71 14.04 20.26
N THR A 179 9.05 12.95 19.85
CA THR A 179 9.68 11.81 19.19
C THR A 179 9.65 12.03 17.69
N SER A 180 10.82 12.22 17.08
CA SER A 180 10.95 12.39 15.64
C SER A 180 10.37 11.19 14.88
N LYS A 181 9.50 11.48 13.92
CA LYS A 181 8.93 10.51 12.97
C LYS A 181 9.74 10.39 11.67
N GLU A 182 10.85 11.13 11.53
CA GLU A 182 11.65 11.16 10.30
C GLU A 182 12.07 9.77 9.83
N GLY A 183 12.63 8.94 10.72
CA GLY A 183 13.05 7.58 10.37
C GLY A 183 11.89 6.67 9.97
N TYR A 184 10.70 6.89 10.54
CA TYR A 184 9.49 6.15 10.18
C TYR A 184 9.05 6.47 8.75
N TYR A 185 8.92 7.75 8.41
CA TYR A 185 8.54 8.15 7.06
C TYR A 185 9.65 7.85 6.03
N SER A 186 10.92 8.06 6.37
CA SER A 186 12.04 7.69 5.49
C SER A 186 11.97 6.21 5.10
N ARG A 187 11.78 5.31 6.08
CA ARG A 187 11.62 3.88 5.82
C ARG A 187 10.40 3.58 4.96
N MET A 188 9.24 4.11 5.33
CA MET A 188 7.98 3.91 4.60
C MET A 188 8.11 4.32 3.13
N LEU A 189 8.67 5.50 2.86
CA LEU A 189 8.82 6.03 1.50
C LEU A 189 9.84 5.25 0.68
N LYS A 190 10.86 4.64 1.30
CA LYS A 190 11.90 3.87 0.59
C LYS A 190 11.50 2.43 0.30
N GLU A 191 10.80 1.77 1.22
CA GLU A 191 10.55 0.32 1.16
C GLU A 191 9.37 -0.08 0.26
N VAL A 192 8.47 0.85 -0.07
CA VAL A 192 7.32 0.56 -0.95
C VAL A 192 7.73 0.37 -2.41
N ASP A 193 7.09 -0.57 -3.10
CA ASP A 193 7.38 -0.89 -4.50
C ASP A 193 7.08 0.29 -5.42
N TYR A 194 5.91 0.91 -5.26
CA TYR A 194 5.47 2.07 -6.03
C TYR A 194 5.16 3.24 -5.11
N LEU A 195 5.89 4.34 -5.30
CA LEU A 195 5.66 5.60 -4.59
C LEU A 195 5.12 6.64 -5.55
N ILE A 196 4.02 7.27 -5.15
CA ILE A 196 3.49 8.46 -5.79
C ILE A 196 3.75 9.63 -4.86
N LEU A 197 4.60 10.57 -5.29
CA LEU A 197 4.85 11.83 -4.62
C LEU A 197 4.03 12.93 -5.29
N ASP A 198 2.97 13.36 -4.63
CA ASP A 198 2.11 14.43 -5.07
C ASP A 198 2.60 15.78 -4.57
N ASP A 199 2.46 16.79 -5.45
CA ASP A 199 2.81 18.18 -5.20
C ASP A 199 4.26 18.37 -4.73
N LEU A 200 5.21 17.83 -5.50
CA LEU A 200 6.64 18.09 -5.37
C LEU A 200 6.93 19.56 -5.73
N GLY A 201 6.56 20.48 -4.83
CA GLY A 201 6.49 21.91 -5.12
C GLY A 201 6.40 22.81 -3.90
N VAL A 202 6.83 22.33 -2.73
CA VAL A 202 6.84 23.14 -1.51
C VAL A 202 7.77 24.33 -1.73
N LYS A 203 7.22 25.54 -1.60
CA LYS A 203 8.01 26.77 -1.49
C LYS A 203 9.07 26.59 -0.39
N LEU A 204 10.31 26.33 -0.78
CA LEU A 204 11.49 26.40 0.09
C LEU A 204 11.70 27.91 0.41
N GLY A 205 10.90 28.45 1.32
CA GLY A 205 10.93 29.85 1.73
C GLY A 205 9.53 30.50 1.70
N ASN A 206 9.12 31.34 2.65
CA ASN A 206 9.86 32.44 3.25
C ASN A 206 9.23 32.89 4.59
N ALA A 207 10.05 33.24 5.59
CA ALA A 207 9.82 34.33 6.56
C ALA A 207 10.87 34.38 7.70
N SER A 208 11.64 33.33 7.97
CA SER A 208 12.65 33.35 9.05
C SER A 208 13.63 32.18 9.00
N GLY A 209 14.88 32.47 8.60
CA GLY A 209 16.07 31.69 8.93
C GLY A 209 16.44 30.56 7.96
N GLN A 210 17.64 30.67 7.40
CA GLN A 210 18.25 29.94 6.28
C GLN A 210 18.51 28.43 6.46
N SER A 211 17.90 27.75 7.45
CA SER A 211 18.21 26.34 7.76
C SER A 211 17.10 25.34 7.37
N LYS A 212 15.93 25.81 6.90
CA LYS A 212 14.73 24.97 6.73
C LYS A 212 14.61 24.29 5.36
N SER A 213 15.34 24.74 4.34
CA SER A 213 15.35 24.12 3.00
C SER A 213 16.33 22.95 2.86
N ALA A 214 17.46 23.00 3.57
CA ALA A 214 18.53 22.00 3.42
C ALA A 214 18.12 20.60 3.91
N TRP A 215 17.43 20.52 5.05
CA TRP A 215 16.95 19.24 5.59
C TRP A 215 15.85 18.62 4.71
N GLU A 216 14.88 19.42 4.25
CA GLU A 216 13.83 18.90 3.35
C GLU A 216 14.43 18.38 2.05
N GLU A 217 15.38 19.11 1.48
CA GLU A 217 16.11 18.69 0.29
C GLU A 217 16.91 17.39 0.54
N GLU A 218 17.59 17.29 1.67
CA GLU A 218 18.35 16.08 2.05
C GLU A 218 17.42 14.87 2.23
N PHE A 219 16.28 15.05 2.89
CA PHE A 219 15.28 13.99 3.06
C PHE A 219 14.72 13.53 1.71
N ILE A 220 14.35 14.47 0.83
CA ILE A 220 13.85 14.14 -0.52
C ILE A 220 14.94 13.44 -1.33
N PHE A 221 16.17 13.94 -1.29
CA PHE A 221 17.31 13.32 -1.97
C PHE A 221 17.54 11.89 -1.52
N ASP A 222 17.51 11.66 -0.20
CA ASP A 222 17.70 10.36 0.42
C ASP A 222 16.60 9.38 0.00
N VAL A 223 15.33 9.80 0.03
CA VAL A 223 14.20 8.98 -0.46
C VAL A 223 14.37 8.65 -1.94
N LEU A 224 14.56 9.64 -2.81
CA LEU A 224 14.65 9.42 -4.25
C LEU A 224 15.89 8.62 -4.67
N SER A 225 17.00 8.73 -3.94
CA SER A 225 18.23 8.00 -4.25
C SER A 225 18.14 6.49 -3.94
N HIS A 226 17.21 6.08 -3.10
CA HIS A 226 16.96 4.67 -2.77
C HIS A 226 15.88 4.03 -3.65
N ARG A 227 15.45 4.73 -4.71
CA ARG A 227 14.30 4.32 -5.54
C ARG A 227 14.63 4.34 -7.02
N ASN A 228 14.06 3.37 -7.74
CA ASN A 228 14.10 3.31 -9.19
C ASN A 228 12.77 3.75 -9.84
N ASN A 229 11.66 3.68 -9.09
CA ASN A 229 10.30 3.92 -9.56
C ASN A 229 9.58 4.90 -8.64
N THR A 230 9.35 6.11 -9.14
CA THR A 230 8.55 7.13 -8.46
C THR A 230 7.68 7.87 -9.47
N ILE A 231 6.38 7.95 -9.21
CA ILE A 231 5.46 8.83 -9.95
C ILE A 231 5.41 10.15 -9.20
N ILE A 232 5.67 11.24 -9.89
CA ILE A 232 5.82 12.56 -9.29
C ILE A 232 4.83 13.51 -9.96
N THR A 233 4.05 14.24 -9.16
CA THR A 233 3.27 15.38 -9.66
C THR A 233 3.86 16.67 -9.11
N THR A 234 3.84 17.74 -9.90
CA THR A 234 4.32 19.04 -9.46
C THR A 234 3.65 20.18 -10.21
N ASN A 235 3.51 21.32 -9.53
CA ASN A 235 3.11 22.57 -10.16
C ASN A 235 4.29 23.36 -10.73
N LEU A 236 5.52 22.89 -10.52
CA LEU A 236 6.75 23.54 -10.99
C LEU A 236 7.08 23.12 -12.42
N SER A 237 7.50 24.07 -13.23
CA SER A 237 8.18 23.81 -14.50
C SER A 237 9.55 23.18 -14.28
N ASN A 238 10.12 22.54 -15.31
CA ASN A 238 11.45 21.93 -15.21
C ASN A 238 12.53 22.94 -14.77
N ASN A 239 12.44 24.19 -15.21
CA ASN A 239 13.36 25.25 -14.81
C ASN A 239 13.18 25.59 -13.33
N GLU A 240 11.95 25.64 -12.83
CA GLU A 240 11.67 25.86 -11.41
C GLU A 240 12.15 24.68 -10.55
N ILE A 241 12.03 23.43 -11.02
CA ILE A 241 12.59 22.26 -10.32
C ILE A 241 14.12 22.38 -10.23
N ALA A 242 14.79 22.74 -11.33
CA ALA A 242 16.25 22.90 -11.38
C ALA A 242 16.77 24.09 -10.54
N ASN A 243 15.94 25.12 -10.35
CA ASN A 243 16.27 26.27 -9.53
C ASN A 243 15.92 26.08 -8.03
N LEU A 244 14.84 25.36 -7.75
CA LEU A 244 14.34 25.14 -6.39
C LEU A 244 15.15 24.06 -5.67
N TYR A 245 15.53 23.01 -6.38
CA TYR A 245 16.32 21.92 -5.84
C TYR A 245 17.75 21.98 -6.37
N SER A 246 18.70 21.53 -5.56
CA SER A 246 20.06 21.31 -6.06
C SER A 246 20.08 20.28 -7.20
N GLU A 247 21.11 20.35 -8.05
CA GLU A 247 21.27 19.48 -9.23
C GLU A 247 21.22 17.98 -8.86
N ARG A 248 21.65 17.60 -7.66
CA ARG A 248 21.58 16.20 -7.19
C ARG A 248 20.14 15.70 -7.07
N VAL A 249 19.21 16.50 -6.55
CA VAL A 249 17.79 16.11 -6.41
C VAL A 249 17.10 16.18 -7.76
N ALA A 250 17.34 17.25 -8.53
CA ALA A 250 16.80 17.39 -9.87
C ALA A 250 17.24 16.23 -10.79
N SER A 251 18.47 15.74 -10.65
CA SER A 251 18.97 14.55 -11.35
C SER A 251 18.22 13.29 -10.93
N ARG A 252 17.97 13.08 -9.63
CA ARG A 252 17.19 11.93 -9.14
C ARG A 252 15.75 11.95 -9.61
N VAL A 253 15.08 13.10 -9.61
CA VAL A 253 13.74 13.28 -10.19
C VAL A 253 13.75 12.90 -11.67
N ARG A 254 14.80 13.28 -12.41
CA ARG A 254 14.96 13.01 -13.84
C ARG A 254 15.34 11.57 -14.22
N THR A 255 15.62 10.70 -13.25
CA THR A 255 16.02 9.30 -13.50
C THR A 255 14.94 8.57 -14.32
N GLY A 256 15.29 8.13 -15.54
CA GLY A 256 14.38 7.36 -16.40
C GLY A 256 13.20 8.16 -16.99
N LEU A 257 13.30 9.49 -17.07
CA LEU A 257 12.23 10.34 -17.64
C LEU A 257 12.14 10.33 -19.17
N GLU A 258 13.06 9.69 -19.90
CA GLU A 258 13.00 9.61 -21.37
C GLU A 258 11.67 8.98 -21.82
N GLY A 259 10.76 9.79 -22.34
CA GLY A 259 9.41 9.37 -22.72
C GLY A 259 8.42 9.14 -21.57
N ASN A 260 8.80 9.46 -20.32
CA ASN A 260 7.99 9.31 -19.10
C ASN A 260 7.71 10.66 -18.41
N TYR A 261 7.62 11.72 -19.21
CA TYR A 261 7.32 13.07 -18.77
C TYR A 261 6.13 13.64 -19.54
N PHE A 262 5.19 14.26 -18.81
CA PHE A 262 4.07 14.99 -19.41
C PHE A 262 3.97 16.39 -18.80
N LYS A 263 3.89 17.39 -19.68
CA LYS A 263 3.66 18.78 -19.31
C LYS A 263 2.27 19.22 -19.78
N VAL A 264 1.41 19.54 -18.82
CA VAL A 264 0.10 20.14 -19.08
C VAL A 264 0.29 21.63 -19.36
N PHE A 265 -0.06 22.07 -20.57
CA PHE A 265 -0.08 23.49 -20.92
C PHE A 265 -1.40 24.13 -20.45
N SER A 266 -1.30 25.19 -19.65
CA SER A 266 -2.37 26.14 -19.25
C SER A 266 -3.81 25.66 -19.44
N ILE A 267 -4.32 24.88 -18.49
CA ILE A 267 -5.74 24.56 -18.33
C ILE A 267 -6.34 25.50 -17.27
N LYS A 268 -7.62 25.92 -17.44
CA LYS A 268 -8.38 26.66 -16.41
C LYS A 268 -8.60 25.76 -15.18
N ASP A 269 -8.26 26.23 -13.98
CA ASP A 269 -8.44 25.47 -12.72
C ASP A 269 -9.91 25.03 -12.52
N LYS A 270 -10.15 23.72 -12.56
CA LYS A 270 -11.51 23.14 -12.48
C LYS A 270 -12.10 23.08 -11.07
N ARG A 271 -11.32 23.31 -10.01
CA ARG A 271 -11.84 23.27 -8.63
C ARG A 271 -12.92 24.32 -8.40
N TYR A 272 -12.82 25.47 -9.07
CA TYR A 272 -13.85 26.51 -9.07
C TYR A 272 -15.13 26.09 -9.81
N SER A 273 -14.99 25.37 -10.94
CA SER A 273 -16.12 24.89 -11.73
C SER A 273 -16.94 23.81 -11.01
N ILE A 274 -16.28 22.89 -10.30
CA ILE A 274 -16.97 21.82 -9.54
C ILE A 274 -17.78 22.40 -8.37
N ASN A 275 -17.24 23.39 -7.65
CA ASN A 275 -17.98 24.05 -6.58
C ASN A 275 -19.18 24.86 -7.11
N GLN A 276 -19.08 25.46 -8.30
CA GLN A 276 -20.21 26.11 -8.99
C GLN A 276 -21.25 25.12 -9.52
N LEU A 277 -20.84 23.93 -9.94
CA LEU A 277 -21.77 22.86 -10.36
C LEU A 277 -22.51 22.29 -9.15
N LYS A 278 -21.82 22.06 -8.02
CA LYS A 278 -22.46 21.63 -6.77
C LYS A 278 -23.43 22.67 -6.21
N SER A 279 -23.16 23.97 -6.36
CA SER A 279 -24.09 25.04 -5.94
C SER A 279 -25.29 25.23 -6.85
N LYS A 280 -25.30 24.66 -8.06
CA LYS A 280 -26.43 24.71 -9.01
C LYS A 280 -27.35 23.48 -8.93
N VAL A 281 -26.98 22.48 -8.13
CA VAL A 281 -27.72 21.23 -7.94
C VAL A 281 -28.32 21.16 -6.52
N GLN A 282 -28.35 22.28 -5.78
CA GLN A 282 -29.16 22.48 -4.58
C GLN A 282 -30.39 23.33 -4.89
#